data_AF-A0A920UII1-F1
#
_entry.id   AF-A0A920UII1-F1
#
_cell.length_a   1.000
_cell.length_b   1.000
_cell.length_c   1.000
_cell.angle_alpha   90.00
_cell.angle_beta   90.00
_cell.angle_gamma   90.00
#
_symmetry.space_group_name_H-M   'P 1'
#
loop_
_entity.id
_entity.type
_entity.pdbx_description
1 polymer ?
#
loop_
_entity_poly.entity_id
_entity_poly.type
_entity_poly.pdbx_seq_one_letter_code
_entity_poly.pdbx_strand_id
1 'polypeptide(L)'
;MRYDSLTRMADKVLLYKYIVKNVGKSHGKTVTMMPKPIFMDNGSGMHVHQSLWKGEKNVFYDPANYALLSETARHYIGGLPKAC
;
A
#
# COMPACT_ATOMS: atom_id res chain seq x y z
N MET A 1 -8.11 -1.88 -7.77
CA MET A 1 -8.65 -1.47 -6.44
C MET A 1 -8.28 -0.01 -6.23
N ARG A 2 -9.23 0.86 -5.89
CA ARG A 2 -8.97 2.27 -5.58
C ARG A 2 -8.75 2.43 -4.07
N TYR A 3 -7.94 3.41 -3.67
CA TYR A 3 -7.65 3.72 -2.26
C TYR A 3 -8.93 3.96 -1.45
N ASP A 4 -8.83 3.77 -0.14
CA ASP A 4 -9.94 3.97 0.82
C ASP A 4 -9.36 4.38 2.18
N SER A 5 -10.23 4.60 3.17
CA SER A 5 -9.81 4.75 4.56
C SER A 5 -9.07 3.51 5.05
N LEU A 6 -8.19 3.68 6.04
CA LEU A 6 -7.23 2.67 6.47
C LEU A 6 -7.85 1.29 6.74
N THR A 7 -8.91 1.23 7.56
CA THR A 7 -9.57 -0.03 7.92
C THR A 7 -10.21 -0.70 6.70
N ARG A 8 -10.96 0.06 5.90
CA ARG A 8 -11.61 -0.47 4.69
C ARG A 8 -10.59 -0.95 3.67
N MET A 9 -9.45 -0.28 3.58
CA MET A 9 -8.36 -0.65 2.68
C MET A 9 -7.70 -1.97 3.14
N ALA A 10 -7.54 -2.18 4.45
CA ALA A 10 -7.08 -3.47 5.00
C ALA A 10 -8.05 -4.62 4.67
N ASP A 11 -9.36 -4.43 4.87
CA ASP A 11 -10.38 -5.43 4.52
C ASP A 11 -10.33 -5.80 3.03
N LYS A 12 -10.20 -4.78 2.17
CA LYS A 12 -10.08 -4.98 0.72
C LYS A 12 -8.83 -5.76 0.33
N VAL A 13 -7.70 -5.58 1.01
CA VAL A 13 -6.47 -6.37 0.75
C VAL A 13 -6.68 -7.85 1.09
N LEU A 14 -7.36 -8.14 2.22
CA LEU A 14 -7.69 -9.52 2.60
C LEU A 14 -8.63 -10.17 1.58
N LEU A 15 -9.67 -9.44 1.16
CA LEU A 15 -10.61 -9.90 0.14
C LEU A 15 -9.91 -10.15 -1.20
N TYR A 16 -9.00 -9.26 -1.61
CA TYR A 16 -8.20 -9.45 -2.82
C TYR A 16 -7.36 -10.72 -2.77
N LYS A 17 -6.63 -10.95 -1.67
CA LYS A 17 -5.84 -12.17 -1.47
C LYS A 17 -6.72 -13.42 -1.54
N TYR A 18 -7.91 -13.37 -0.93
CA TYR A 18 -8.86 -14.48 -0.94
C TYR A 18 -9.36 -14.78 -2.35
N ILE A 19 -9.83 -13.77 -3.09
CA ILE A 19 -10.36 -13.94 -4.44
C ILE A 19 -9.28 -14.50 -5.36
N VAL A 20 -8.08 -13.90 -5.38
CA VAL A 20 -6.98 -14.33 -6.27
C VAL A 20 -6.61 -15.79 -6.02
N LYS A 21 -6.50 -16.21 -4.76
CA LYS A 21 -6.16 -17.60 -4.41
C LYS A 21 -7.26 -18.58 -4.84
N ASN A 22 -8.54 -18.23 -4.64
CA ASN A 22 -9.65 -19.11 -4.99
C ASN A 22 -9.90 -19.19 -6.50
N VAL A 23 -9.74 -18.08 -7.24
CA VAL A 23 -9.78 -18.09 -8.70
C VAL A 23 -8.63 -18.92 -9.27
N GLY A 24 -7.42 -18.81 -8.71
CA GLY A 24 -6.32 -19.70 -9.07
C GLY A 24 -6.69 -21.18 -8.84
N LYS A 25 -7.23 -21.49 -7.66
CA LYS A 25 -7.65 -22.85 -7.30
C LYS A 25 -8.74 -23.39 -8.23
N SER A 26 -9.73 -22.58 -8.61
CA SER A 26 -10.80 -23.00 -9.52
C SER A 26 -10.30 -23.35 -10.93
N HIS A 27 -9.13 -22.84 -11.31
CA HIS A 27 -8.45 -23.16 -12.58
C HIS A 27 -7.33 -24.20 -12.40
N GLY A 28 -7.31 -24.94 -11.28
CA GLY A 28 -6.31 -25.97 -10.99
C GLY A 28 -4.90 -25.43 -10.77
N LYS A 29 -4.76 -24.17 -10.34
CA LYS A 29 -3.48 -23.52 -10.03
C LYS A 29 -3.38 -23.16 -8.55
N THR A 30 -2.16 -22.96 -8.06
CA THR A 30 -1.87 -22.43 -6.72
C THR A 30 -1.19 -21.08 -6.83
N VAL A 31 -1.75 -20.05 -6.20
CA VAL A 31 -1.18 -18.69 -6.19
C VAL A 31 -0.56 -18.40 -4.82
N THR A 32 0.65 -17.85 -4.83
CA THR A 32 1.36 -17.40 -3.63
C THR A 32 1.61 -15.89 -3.68
N MET A 33 1.64 -15.26 -2.50
CA MET A 33 2.09 -13.87 -2.33
C MET A 33 3.24 -13.81 -1.33
N MET A 34 4.07 -14.86 -1.31
CA MET A 34 5.34 -14.83 -0.59
C MET A 34 6.25 -13.76 -1.20
N PRO A 35 7.06 -13.05 -0.39
CA PRO A 35 7.92 -11.98 -0.91
C PRO A 35 8.93 -12.43 -1.95
N LYS A 36 9.43 -13.67 -1.85
CA LYS A 36 10.43 -14.22 -2.76
C LYS A 36 10.21 -15.74 -2.94
N PRO A 37 9.34 -16.16 -3.88
CA PRO A 37 9.08 -17.57 -4.10
C PRO A 37 10.14 -18.25 -4.99
N ILE A 38 10.89 -17.50 -5.79
CA ILE A 38 11.85 -18.02 -6.78
C ILE A 38 13.20 -17.32 -6.57
N PHE A 39 14.28 -18.11 -6.55
CA PHE A 39 15.65 -17.60 -6.49
C PHE A 39 16.07 -17.00 -7.83
N MET A 40 16.82 -15.89 -7.81
CA MET A 40 17.28 -15.13 -9.00
C MET A 40 16.18 -14.51 -9.89
N ASP A 41 14.91 -14.54 -9.49
CA ASP A 41 13.83 -13.81 -10.16
C ASP A 41 13.26 -12.72 -9.24
N ASN A 42 12.50 -11.76 -9.75
CA ASN A 42 11.93 -10.65 -8.99
C ASN A 42 11.05 -11.11 -7.82
N GLY A 43 11.06 -10.32 -6.74
CA GLY A 43 10.20 -10.54 -5.59
C GLY A 43 8.78 -10.00 -5.80
N SER A 44 7.86 -10.40 -4.93
CA SER A 44 6.51 -9.85 -4.86
C SER A 44 6.42 -8.82 -3.73
N GLY A 45 6.24 -7.55 -4.10
CA GLY A 45 6.10 -6.44 -3.16
C GLY A 45 4.65 -6.02 -2.91
N MET A 46 4.44 -5.24 -1.86
CA MET A 46 3.16 -4.57 -1.56
C MET A 46 3.44 -3.09 -1.30
N HIS A 47 3.56 -2.30 -2.37
CA HIS A 47 3.73 -0.85 -2.25
C HIS A 47 2.46 -0.22 -1.67
N VAL A 48 2.61 0.57 -0.60
CA VAL A 48 1.49 1.21 0.10
C VAL A 48 1.55 2.71 -0.12
N HIS A 49 0.59 3.23 -0.87
CA HIS A 49 0.40 4.67 -1.04
C HIS A 49 -0.40 5.21 0.13
N GLN A 50 0.14 6.20 0.84
CA GLN A 50 -0.45 6.75 2.07
C GLN A 50 -0.63 8.27 1.92
N SER A 51 -1.76 8.78 2.40
CA SER A 51 -2.03 10.22 2.49
C SER A 51 -2.92 10.50 3.69
N LEU A 52 -2.69 11.64 4.34
CA LEU A 52 -3.55 12.11 5.42
C LEU A 52 -4.49 13.19 4.90
N TRP A 53 -5.72 13.16 5.39
CA TRP A 53 -6.79 14.06 5.00
C TRP A 53 -7.45 14.62 6.26
N LYS A 54 -7.80 15.91 6.23
CA LYS A 54 -8.61 16.57 7.25
C LYS A 54 -9.86 17.11 6.59
N GLY A 55 -10.98 16.40 6.77
CA GLY A 55 -12.15 16.57 5.92
C GLY A 55 -11.80 16.27 4.46
N GLU A 56 -12.10 17.20 3.56
CA GLU A 56 -11.82 17.06 2.13
C GLU A 56 -10.44 17.61 1.71
N LYS A 57 -9.66 18.14 2.65
CA LYS A 57 -8.33 18.71 2.36
C LYS A 57 -7.23 17.67 2.56
N ASN A 58 -6.46 17.42 1.51
CA ASN A 58 -5.20 16.67 1.61
C ASN A 58 -4.16 17.50 2.38
N VAL A 59 -3.69 16.98 3.52
CA VAL A 59 -2.72 17.69 4.36
C VAL A 59 -1.28 17.48 3.92
N PHE A 60 -1.02 16.56 2.97
CA PHE A 60 0.33 16.28 2.49
C PHE A 60 0.81 17.23 1.40
N TYR A 61 -0.09 17.91 0.70
CA TYR A 61 0.25 18.76 -0.42
C TYR A 61 0.65 20.18 0.00
N ASP A 62 1.76 20.67 -0.54
CA ASP A 62 2.19 22.06 -0.41
C ASP A 62 3.03 22.48 -1.64
N PRO A 63 2.58 23.44 -2.45
CA PRO A 63 3.27 23.85 -3.67
C PRO A 63 4.60 24.57 -3.44
N ALA A 64 4.85 25.10 -2.24
CA ALA A 64 6.06 25.87 -1.95
C ALA A 64 7.28 24.99 -1.62
N ASN A 65 7.08 23.70 -1.37
CA ASN A 65 8.08 22.80 -0.81
C ASN A 65 8.57 21.74 -1.82
N TYR A 66 9.74 21.16 -1.55
CA TYR A 66 10.32 20.09 -2.36
C TYR A 66 9.35 18.91 -2.54
N ALA A 67 9.30 18.38 -3.76
CA ALA A 67 8.37 17.31 -4.16
C ALA A 67 6.88 17.61 -3.87
N LEU A 68 6.52 18.90 -3.69
CA LEU A 68 5.18 19.36 -3.36
C LEU A 68 4.65 18.83 -2.02
N LEU A 69 5.58 18.56 -1.08
CA LEU A 69 5.28 17.97 0.22
C LEU A 69 5.26 19.01 1.34
N SER A 70 4.13 19.08 2.02
CA SER A 70 3.99 19.82 3.28
C SER A 70 5.00 19.37 4.34
N GLU A 71 5.22 20.21 5.34
CA GLU A 71 5.99 19.84 6.52
C GLU A 71 5.38 18.62 7.26
N THR A 72 4.06 18.50 7.30
CA THR A 72 3.36 17.33 7.86
C THR A 72 3.75 16.04 7.11
N ALA A 73 3.78 16.07 5.78
CA ALA A 73 4.20 14.93 4.98
C ALA A 73 5.68 14.57 5.23
N ARG A 74 6.56 15.57 5.35
CA ARG A 74 7.98 15.36 5.64
C ARG A 74 8.20 14.74 7.02
N HIS A 75 7.52 15.22 8.05
CA HIS A 75 7.56 14.61 9.38
C HIS A 75 6.97 13.19 9.41
N TYR A 76 5.89 12.97 8.67
CA TYR A 76 5.32 11.62 8.51
C TYR A 76 6.35 10.66 7.89
N ILE A 77 6.98 11.06 6.79
CA ILE A 77 8.03 10.27 6.12
C ILE A 77 9.23 10.06 7.06
N GLY A 78 9.68 11.08 7.79
CA GLY A 78 10.79 10.96 8.74
C GLY A 78 10.50 10.05 9.92
N GLY A 79 9.23 9.91 10.31
CA GLY A 79 8.79 8.98 11.35
C GLY A 79 8.82 7.51 10.90
N LEU A 80 8.51 7.23 9.62
CA LEU A 80 8.43 5.86 9.08
C LEU A 80 9.72 5.03 9.28
N PRO A 81 10.92 5.46 8.86
CA PRO A 81 12.13 4.68 9.03
C PRO A 81 12.66 4.68 10.47
N LYS A 82 12.21 5.63 11.32
CA LYS A 82 12.66 5.75 12.71
C LYS A 82 11.87 4.86 13.67
N ALA A 83 10.64 4.50 13.31
CA ALA A 83 9.75 3.66 14.11
C ALA A 83 9.89 2.16 13.82
N CYS A 84 10.66 1.78 12.78
CA CYS A 84 11.00 0.40 12.47
C CYS A 84 12.28 -0.05 13.17
#